data_AF-A0A7Y5TNH8-F1
#
_entry.id   AF-A0A7Y5TNH8-F1
#
_cell.length_a   1.000
_cell.length_b   1.000
_cell.length_c   1.000
_cell.angle_alpha   90.00
_cell.angle_beta   90.00
_cell.angle_gamma   90.00
#
_symmetry.space_group_name_H-M   'P 1'
#
loop_
_entity.id
_entity.type
_entity.pdbx_description
1 polymer ?
#
loop_
_entity_poly.entity_id
_entity_poly.type
_entity_poly.pdbx_seq_one_letter_code
_entity_poly.pdbx_strand_id
1 'polypeptide(L)'
;MASSRGPRGLVTMVCLTCGAEQFFDKSVPSSIKCEKCGSTVFRQFATPTEPDEATISQLEEQARSMSYGDSSPQTSPDEVRDLGNS
;
A
#
# COMPACT_ATOMS: atom_id res chain seq x y z
N MET A 1 1.69 8.07 -34.77
CA MET A 1 0.63 8.72 -33.98
C MET A 1 0.64 8.07 -32.60
N ALA A 2 1.19 8.75 -31.59
CA ALA A 2 1.22 8.24 -30.22
C ALA A 2 -0.18 8.44 -29.63
N SER A 3 -0.95 7.35 -29.55
CA SER A 3 -2.25 7.35 -28.90
C SER A 3 -2.05 7.80 -27.45
N SER A 4 -2.58 8.96 -27.12
CA SER A 4 -2.70 9.52 -25.76
C SER A 4 -3.63 8.65 -24.92
N ARG A 5 -3.17 7.44 -24.60
CA ARG A 5 -3.83 6.53 -23.68
C ARG A 5 -3.44 6.99 -22.30
N GLY A 6 -4.25 7.92 -21.75
CA GLY A 6 -4.14 8.31 -20.35
C GLY A 6 -4.10 7.07 -19.45
N PRO A 7 -3.45 7.16 -18.28
CA PRO A 7 -3.24 6.01 -17.40
C PRO A 7 -4.58 5.31 -17.16
N ARG A 8 -4.70 4.08 -17.66
CA ARG A 8 -5.80 3.19 -17.32
C ARG A 8 -5.41 2.56 -15.99
N GLY A 9 -6.15 2.91 -14.95
CA GLY A 9 -5.80 2.51 -13.59
C GLY A 9 -6.93 2.83 -12.63
N LEU A 10 -7.07 1.99 -11.61
CA LEU A 10 -7.99 2.26 -10.52
C LEU A 10 -7.35 3.30 -9.61
N VAL A 11 -8.05 4.41 -9.36
CA VAL A 11 -7.63 5.43 -8.43
C VAL A 11 -8.46 5.33 -7.16
N THR A 12 -7.80 5.05 -6.05
CA THR A 12 -8.42 5.02 -4.71
C THR A 12 -8.09 6.31 -3.98
N MET A 13 -9.12 7.00 -3.51
CA MET A 13 -9.04 8.21 -2.70
C MET A 13 -9.41 7.87 -1.26
N VAL A 14 -8.47 8.04 -0.33
CA VAL A 14 -8.68 7.78 1.11
C VAL A 14 -8.82 9.11 1.85
N CYS A 15 -9.94 9.34 2.51
CA CYS A 15 -10.17 10.55 3.30
C CYS A 15 -9.26 10.55 4.52
N LEU A 16 -8.38 11.55 4.65
CA LEU A 16 -7.48 11.65 5.80
C LEU A 16 -8.19 12.02 7.10
N THR A 17 -9.44 12.50 7.02
CA THR A 17 -10.22 12.92 8.19
C THR A 17 -10.96 11.74 8.83
N CYS A 18 -11.57 10.86 8.05
CA CYS A 18 -12.44 9.79 8.57
C CYS A 18 -12.10 8.38 8.05
N GLY A 19 -11.08 8.25 7.20
CA GLY A 19 -10.65 6.98 6.61
C GLY A 19 -11.57 6.41 5.52
N ALA A 20 -12.64 7.10 5.14
CA ALA A 20 -13.53 6.63 4.08
C ALA A 20 -12.82 6.57 2.73
N GLU A 21 -13.02 5.48 2.00
CA GLU A 21 -12.39 5.19 0.72
C GLU A 21 -13.38 5.44 -0.43
N GLN A 22 -12.89 5.98 -1.54
CA GLN A 22 -13.66 6.19 -2.78
C GLN A 22 -12.83 5.74 -3.98
N PHE A 23 -13.45 5.04 -4.93
CA PHE A 23 -12.76 4.41 -6.06
C PHE A 23 -13.18 5.06 -7.39
N PHE A 24 -12.22 5.27 -8.30
CA PHE A 24 -12.42 5.91 -9.60
C PHE A 24 -11.68 5.15 -10.70
N ASP A 25 -12.40 4.69 -11.74
CA ASP A 25 -11.82 3.93 -12.86
C ASP A 25 -11.15 4.78 -13.95
N LYS A 26 -11.29 6.11 -13.89
CA LYS A 26 -10.81 7.03 -14.95
C LYS A 26 -10.07 8.23 -14.39
N SER A 27 -10.81 9.19 -13.86
CA SER A 27 -10.27 10.47 -13.40
C SER A 27 -11.01 10.91 -12.14
N VAL A 28 -10.25 11.31 -11.13
CA VAL A 28 -10.81 11.88 -9.91
C VAL A 28 -11.24 13.32 -10.20
N PRO A 29 -12.48 13.72 -9.89
CA PRO A 29 -12.91 15.10 -10.03
C PRO A 29 -12.16 16.00 -9.04
N SER A 30 -11.73 17.17 -9.48
CA SER A 30 -10.98 18.14 -8.64
C SER A 30 -11.78 18.66 -7.45
N SER A 31 -13.11 18.55 -7.48
CA SER A 31 -14.03 19.01 -6.44
C SER A 31 -14.58 17.86 -5.57
N ILE A 32 -13.87 16.74 -5.49
CA ILE A 32 -14.30 15.60 -4.68
C ILE A 32 -14.44 15.98 -3.19
N LYS A 33 -15.52 15.49 -2.57
CA LYS A 33 -15.78 15.60 -1.14
C LYS A 33 -16.05 14.21 -0.55
N CYS A 34 -15.76 14.05 0.73
CA CYS A 34 -16.02 12.79 1.41
C CYS A 34 -17.52 12.67 1.66
N GLU A 35 -18.16 11.62 1.15
CA GLU A 35 -19.59 11.40 1.38
C GLU A 35 -19.95 11.19 2.86
N LYS A 36 -18.96 10.78 3.67
CA LYS A 36 -19.16 10.49 5.11
C LYS A 36 -18.98 11.71 6.01
N CYS A 37 -18.03 12.60 5.73
CA CYS A 37 -17.70 13.72 6.63
C CYS A 37 -17.59 15.09 5.94
N GLY A 38 -17.75 15.15 4.61
CA GLY A 38 -17.67 16.38 3.83
C GLY A 38 -16.26 16.95 3.60
N SER A 39 -15.22 16.32 4.13
CA SER A 39 -13.82 16.75 3.96
C SER A 39 -13.37 16.70 2.50
N THR A 40 -12.46 17.59 2.12
CA THR A 40 -11.82 17.67 0.80
C THR A 40 -10.38 17.16 0.81
N VAL A 41 -9.90 16.69 1.96
CA VAL A 41 -8.51 16.24 2.14
C VAL A 41 -8.42 14.73 1.93
N PHE A 42 -7.67 14.32 0.91
CA PHE A 42 -7.53 12.93 0.50
C PHE A 42 -6.09 12.55 0.20
N ARG A 43 -5.76 11.29 0.40
CA ARG A 43 -4.59 10.64 -0.16
C ARG A 43 -5.00 9.82 -1.38
N GLN A 44 -4.27 9.97 -2.48
CA GLN A 44 -4.52 9.26 -3.73
C GLN A 44 -3.58 8.06 -3.85
N PHE A 45 -4.15 6.91 -4.25
CA PHE A 45 -3.42 5.71 -4.63
C PHE A 45 -3.83 5.35 -6.06
N ALA A 46 -2.86 5.16 -6.95
CA ALA A 46 -3.12 4.74 -8.33
C ALA A 46 -2.57 3.32 -8.51
N THR A 47 -3.46 2.39 -8.85
CA THR A 47 -3.09 1.01 -9.20
C THR A 47 -3.08 0.90 -10.73
N PRO A 48 -1.91 0.71 -11.37
CA PRO A 48 -1.83 0.44 -12.79
C PRO A 48 -2.62 -0.85 -13.10
N THR A 49 -3.55 -0.81 -14.05
CA THR A 49 -4.29 -2.02 -14.47
C THR A 49 -3.64 -2.73 -15.67
N GLU A 50 -2.58 -2.17 -16.23
CA GLU A 50 -1.74 -2.84 -17.23
C GLU A 50 -0.41 -3.23 -16.59
N PRO A 51 0.07 -4.48 -16.80
CA PRO A 51 1.39 -4.88 -16.35
C PRO A 51 2.43 -4.16 -17.23
N ASP A 52 2.97 -3.05 -16.72
CA ASP A 52 4.20 -2.49 -17.27
C ASP A 52 5.35 -3.42 -16.89
N GLU A 53 6.11 -3.93 -17.86
CA GLU A 53 7.25 -4.85 -17.63
C GLU A 53 8.22 -4.34 -16.54
N ALA A 54 8.36 -3.01 -16.42
CA ALA A 54 9.19 -2.36 -15.40
C ALA A 54 8.67 -2.53 -13.95
N THR A 55 7.37 -2.75 -13.76
CA THR A 55 6.77 -2.97 -12.43
C THR A 55 7.04 -4.39 -11.93
N ILE A 56 7.15 -5.36 -12.86
CA ILE A 56 7.45 -6.76 -12.54
C ILE A 56 8.88 -6.88 -11.99
N SER A 57 9.86 -6.25 -12.64
CA SER A 57 11.26 -6.28 -12.17
C SER A 57 11.42 -5.71 -10.76
N GLN A 58 10.76 -4.59 -10.44
CA GLN A 58 10.84 -3.99 -9.09
C GLN A 58 10.18 -4.87 -8.01
N LEU A 59 9.10 -5.59 -8.31
CA LEU A 59 8.51 -6.56 -7.39
C LEU A 59 9.42 -7.78 -7.17
N GLU A 60 10.06 -8.30 -8.22
CA GLU A 60 11.01 -9.42 -8.11
C GLU A 60 12.28 -9.06 -7.34
N GLU A 61 12.79 -7.83 -7.52
CA GLU A 61 13.93 -7.31 -6.75
C GLU A 61 13.61 -7.13 -5.26
N GLN A 62 12.40 -6.67 -4.92
CA GLN A 62 11.94 -6.57 -3.52
C GLN A 62 11.69 -7.94 -2.88
N ALA A 63 11.26 -8.94 -3.65
CA ALA A 63 11.10 -10.30 -3.14
C ALA A 63 12.45 -10.95 -2.78
N ARG A 64 13.51 -10.64 -3.54
CA ARG A 64 14.87 -11.14 -3.27
C ARG A 64 15.55 -10.48 -2.08
N SER A 65 15.21 -9.24 -1.73
CA SER A 65 15.74 -8.57 -0.53
C SER A 65 15.07 -8.98 0.78
N MET A 66 13.98 -9.77 0.72
CA MET A 66 13.39 -10.43 1.90
C MET A 66 14.02 -11.81 2.20
N SER A 67 15.04 -12.23 1.45
CA SER A 67 15.79 -13.45 1.80
C SER A 67 16.69 -13.21 3.01
N TYR A 68 16.24 -13.78 4.14
CA TYR A 68 17.06 -14.34 5.21
C TYR A 68 18.05 -13.36 5.89
N GLY A 69 17.50 -12.48 6.74
CA GLY A 69 18.32 -11.58 7.54
C GLY A 69 17.85 -11.31 8.97
N ASP A 70 16.72 -11.87 9.43
CA ASP A 70 16.40 -11.83 10.86
C ASP A 70 16.91 -13.13 11.48
N SER A 71 18.17 -13.09 11.93
CA SER A 71 18.61 -13.98 13.00
C SER A 71 17.73 -13.67 14.20
N SER A 72 16.60 -14.39 14.32
CA SER A 72 15.80 -14.32 15.54
C SER A 72 16.75 -14.53 16.71
N PRO A 73 16.81 -13.60 17.69
CA PRO A 73 17.68 -13.80 18.84
C PRO A 73 17.30 -15.14 19.44
N GLN A 74 18.29 -16.03 19.55
CA GLN A 74 18.15 -17.35 20.16
C GLN A 74 17.76 -17.15 21.62
N THR A 75 16.46 -17.02 21.92
CA THR A 75 15.98 -17.14 23.28
C THR A 75 16.16 -18.62 23.61
N SER A 76 17.14 -18.94 24.44
CA SER A 76 17.30 -20.32 24.87
C SER A 76 16.10 -20.66 25.76
N PRO A 77 15.48 -21.84 25.63
CA PRO A 77 14.32 -22.22 26.46
C PRO A 77 14.62 -22.25 27.98
N ASP A 78 15.89 -22.07 28.37
CA ASP A 78 16.33 -21.91 29.76
C ASP A 78 16.01 -20.52 30.34
N GLU A 79 15.97 -19.46 29.52
CA GLU A 79 15.68 -18.08 29.97
C GLU A 79 14.22 -17.84 30.35
N VAL A 80 13.30 -18.71 29.92
CA VAL A 80 11.87 -18.62 30.24
C VAL A 80 11.55 -19.20 31.63
N ARG A 81 12.50 -19.90 32.27
CA ARG A 81 12.26 -20.67 33.50
C ARG A 81 12.66 -19.96 34.79
N ASP A 82 13.33 -18.81 34.70
CA ASP A 82 13.82 -18.04 35.87
C ASP A 82 12.77 -17.06 36.44
N LEU A 83 11.73 -16.73 35.68
CA LEU A 83 10.70 -15.73 36.06
C LEU A 83 9.64 -16.23 37.06
N GLY A 84 9.90 -17.34 37.77
CA GLY A 84 8.86 -18.10 38.48
C GLY A 84 9.23 -18.68 39.83
N ASN A 85 10.22 -18.16 40.56
CA ASN A 85 10.46 -18.62 41.94
C ASN A 85 10.58 -17.46 42.95
N SER A 86 9.43 -17.12 43.52
CA SER A 86 9.27 -16.37 44.78
C SER A 86 9.90 -17.09 45.98
#